data_AF-A0A382W8T6-F1
#
_entry.id   AF-A0A382W8T6-F1
#
_cell.length_a   1.000
_cell.length_b   1.000
_cell.length_c   1.000
_cell.angle_alpha   90.00
_cell.angle_beta   90.00
_cell.angle_gamma   90.00
#
_symmetry.space_group_name_H-M   'P 1'
#
loop_
_entity.id
_entity.type
_entity.pdbx_description
1 polymer ?
#
loop_
_entity_poly.entity_id
_entity_poly.type
_entity_poly.pdbx_seq_one_letter_code
_entity_poly.pdbx_strand_id
1 'polypeptide(L)' 'VNQKEQFNIALGALQSGSPQKAAKLCDQGLEHFPGDANLLCLAAQTKIAQRKFDAAEPHIKTAMRLFP' A
#
# COMPACT_ATOMS: atom_id res chain seq x y z
N VAL A 1 13.48 -9.99 4.70
CA VAL A 1 12.80 -8.86 4.03
C VAL A 1 12.40 -7.84 5.09
N ASN A 2 12.71 -6.57 4.89
CA ASN A 2 12.31 -5.47 5.79
C ASN A 2 11.23 -4.58 5.15
N GLN A 3 10.70 -3.61 5.91
CA GLN A 3 9.64 -2.68 5.46
C GLN A 3 10.01 -1.98 4.14
N LYS A 4 11.24 -1.45 4.06
CA LYS A 4 11.75 -0.72 2.89
C LYS A 4 11.79 -1.60 1.64
N GLU A 5 12.22 -2.85 1.78
CA GLU A 5 12.28 -3.80 0.69
C GLU A 5 10.87 -4.15 0.18
N GLN A 6 9.91 -4.43 1.07
CA GLN A 6 8.51 -4.66 0.68
C GLN A 6 7.91 -3.46 -0.05
N PHE A 7 8.13 -2.25 0.48
CA PHE A 7 7.66 -1.03 -0.16
C PHE A 7 8.22 -0.87 -1.57
N ASN A 8 9.53 -1.06 -1.77
CA ASN A 8 10.15 -0.92 -3.08
C ASN A 8 9.63 -1.94 -4.11
N ILE A 9 9.38 -3.19 -3.69
CA ILE A 9 8.82 -4.23 -4.57
C ILE A 9 7.39 -3.84 -5.00
N ALA A 10 6.55 -3.40 -4.05
CA ALA A 10 5.19 -2.95 -4.33
C ALA A 10 5.17 -1.68 -5.21
N LEU A 11 6.05 -0.72 -4.96
CA LEU A 11 6.16 0.51 -5.72
C LEU A 11 6.58 0.23 -7.16
N GLY A 12 7.56 -0.66 -7.37
CA GLY A 12 7.99 -1.07 -8.72
C GLY A 12 6.85 -1.69 -9.53
N ALA A 13 5.98 -2.48 -8.89
CA ALA A 13 4.78 -3.01 -9.54
C ALA A 13 3.75 -1.93 -9.89
N LEU A 14 3.61 -0.89 -9.08
CA LEU A 14 2.71 0.23 -9.39
C LEU A 14 3.25 1.05 -10.58
N GLN A 15 4.54 1.36 -10.56
CA GLN A 15 5.22 2.14 -11.60
C GLN A 15 5.26 1.41 -12.95
N SER A 16 5.26 0.07 -12.96
CA SER A 16 5.16 -0.72 -14.19
C SER A 16 3.74 -0.83 -14.75
N GLY A 17 2.79 -0.07 -14.22
CA GLY A 17 1.40 -0.08 -14.67
C GLY A 17 0.63 -1.32 -14.23
N SER A 18 1.08 -2.01 -13.18
CA SER A 18 0.45 -3.21 -12.62
C SER A 18 -0.16 -2.96 -11.23
N PRO A 19 -1.15 -2.06 -11.09
CA PRO A 19 -1.69 -1.67 -9.79
C PRO A 19 -2.34 -2.83 -9.02
N GLN A 20 -2.85 -3.86 -9.71
CA GLN A 20 -3.38 -5.07 -9.08
C GLN A 20 -2.27 -5.90 -8.41
N LYS A 21 -1.10 -5.99 -9.06
CA LYS A 21 0.08 -6.67 -8.49
C LYS A 21 0.62 -5.87 -7.31
N ALA A 22 0.71 -4.55 -7.46
CA ALA A 22 1.14 -3.66 -6.38
C ALA A 22 0.23 -3.77 -5.15
N ALA A 23 -1.09 -3.84 -5.34
CA ALA A 23 -2.03 -4.04 -4.24
C ALA A 23 -1.78 -5.36 -3.50
N LYS A 24 -1.59 -6.48 -4.21
CA LYS A 24 -1.27 -7.77 -3.58
C LYS A 24 0.02 -7.72 -2.77
N LEU A 25 1.05 -7.04 -3.30
CA LEU A 25 2.33 -6.87 -2.60
C LEU A 25 2.19 -5.98 -1.36
N CYS A 26 1.35 -4.94 -1.41
CA CYS A 26 1.03 -4.13 -0.25
C CYS A 26 0.29 -4.96 0.81
N ASP A 27 -0.72 -5.74 0.41
CA ASP A 27 -1.49 -6.59 1.32
C ASP A 27 -0.54 -7.58 2.05
N GLN A 28 0.36 -8.24 1.31
CA GLN A 28 1.41 -9.11 1.89
C GLN A 28 2.39 -8.35 2.80
N GLY A 29 2.80 -7.14 2.41
CA GLY A 29 3.68 -6.31 3.23
C GLY A 29 3.03 -5.93 4.55
N LEU A 30 1.74 -5.60 4.54
CA LEU A 30 0.95 -5.21 5.71
C LEU A 30 0.64 -6.38 6.64
N GLU A 31 0.61 -7.64 6.16
CA GLU A 31 0.55 -8.82 7.03
C GLU A 31 1.76 -8.89 7.98
N HIS A 32 2.95 -8.48 7.51
CA HIS A 32 4.17 -8.47 8.30
C HIS A 32 4.41 -7.13 9.03
N PHE A 33 3.95 -6.03 8.45
CA PHE A 33 4.19 -4.67 8.92
C PHE A 33 2.90 -3.84 8.95
N PRO A 34 1.91 -4.22 9.79
CA PRO A 34 0.55 -3.66 9.72
C PRO A 34 0.46 -2.15 10.02
N GLY A 35 1.48 -1.60 10.67
CA GLY A 35 1.56 -0.17 11.01
C GLY A 35 2.50 0.64 10.13
N ASP A 36 3.07 0.07 9.07
CA ASP A 36 3.98 0.82 8.20
C ASP A 36 3.21 1.84 7.35
N ALA A 37 3.41 3.13 7.62
CA ALA A 37 2.72 4.21 6.91
C ALA A 37 2.98 4.22 5.41
N ASN A 38 4.19 3.86 4.98
CA ASN A 38 4.54 3.88 3.56
C ASN A 38 3.76 2.81 2.80
N LEU A 39 3.65 1.61 3.37
CA LEU A 39 2.84 0.52 2.83
C LEU A 39 1.34 0.83 2.87
N LEU A 40 0.83 1.46 3.94
CA LEU A 40 -0.57 1.90 4.00
C LEU A 40 -0.88 2.95 2.93
N CYS A 41 -0.03 3.97 2.77
CA CYS A 41 -0.19 5.00 1.75
C CYS A 41 -0.08 4.41 0.33
N LEU A 42 0.87 3.50 0.09
CA LEU A 42 1.01 2.85 -1.20
C LEU A 42 -0.19 1.94 -1.49
N ALA A 43 -0.69 1.19 -0.52
CA ALA A 43 -1.92 0.41 -0.65
C ALA A 43 -3.08 1.31 -1.09
N ALA A 44 -3.29 2.45 -0.43
CA ALA A 44 -4.30 3.42 -0.83
C ALA A 44 -4.12 3.90 -2.28
N GLN A 45 -2.91 4.32 -2.66
CA GLN A 45 -2.59 4.76 -4.02
C GLN A 45 -2.89 3.69 -5.06
N THR A 46 -2.55 2.42 -4.79
CA THR A 46 -2.83 1.32 -5.72
C THR A 46 -4.34 1.08 -5.91
N LYS A 47 -5.16 1.24 -4.86
CA LYS A 47 -6.62 1.10 -4.95
C LYS A 47 -7.24 2.31 -5.66
N ILE A 48 -6.72 3.52 -5.47
CA ILE A 48 -7.10 4.72 -6.24
C ILE A 48 -6.81 4.52 -7.73
N ALA A 49 -5.62 4.01 -8.09
CA ALA A 49 -5.27 3.70 -9.48
C ALA A 49 -6.22 2.65 -10.11
N GLN A 50 -6.82 1.78 -9.29
CA GLN A 50 -7.85 0.82 -9.72
C GLN A 50 -9.28 1.39 -9.70
N ARG A 51 -9.47 2.68 -9.38
CA ARG A 51 -10.78 3.33 -9.16
C ARG A 51 -11.60 2.69 -8.03
N LYS A 52 -10.94 2.02 -7.07
CA LYS A 52 -11.56 1.40 -5.89
C LYS A 52 -11.43 2.34 -4.68
N PHE A 53 -12.14 3.45 -4.72
CA PHE A 53 -12.00 4.52 -3.71
C PHE A 53 -12.39 4.04 -2.31
N ASP A 54 -13.48 3.29 -2.18
CA ASP A 54 -13.95 2.73 -0.91
C ASP A 54 -12.89 1.83 -0.24
N ALA A 55 -12.10 1.11 -1.04
CA ALA A 55 -11.03 0.26 -0.54
C ALA A 55 -9.75 1.04 -0.20
N ALA A 56 -9.58 2.27 -0.71
CA ALA A 56 -8.42 3.12 -0.42
C ALA A 56 -8.57 3.85 0.91
N GLU A 57 -9.77 4.34 1.20
CA GLU A 57 -10.09 5.14 2.39
C GLU A 57 -9.61 4.54 3.72
N PRO A 58 -9.85 3.25 4.05
CA PRO A 58 -9.42 2.70 5.33
C PRO A 58 -7.90 2.71 5.53
N HIS A 59 -7.13 2.58 4.44
CA HIS A 59 -5.67 2.61 4.49
C HIS A 59 -5.16 4.03 4.82
N ILE A 60 -5.73 5.05 4.18
CA ILE A 60 -5.39 6.47 4.43
C ILE A 60 -5.74 6.84 5.87
N LYS A 61 -6.95 6.49 6.33
CA LYS A 61 -7.40 6.73 7.71
C LYS A 61 -6.48 6.07 8.73
N THR A 62 -6.04 4.84 8.46
CA THR A 62 -5.11 4.13 9.35
C THR A 62 -3.76 4.82 9.40
N ALA A 63 -3.20 5.22 8.24
CA ALA A 63 -1.92 5.93 8.19
C ALA A 63 -1.96 7.25 8.97
N MET A 64 -2.99 8.08 8.76
CA MET A 64 -3.16 9.35 9.49
C MET A 64 -3.36 9.15 11.00
N ARG A 65 -4.02 8.07 11.41
CA ARG A 65 -4.20 7.77 12.84
C ARG A 65 -2.89 7.36 13.51
N LEU A 66 -2.06 6.59 12.81
CA LEU A 66 -0.78 6.12 13.34
C LEU A 66 0.29 7.21 13.30
N PHE A 67 0.19 8.14 12.35
CA PHE A 67 1.14 9.23 12.13
C PHE A 67 0.38 10.54 11.86
N PRO A 68 -0.08 11.24 12.93
CA PRO A 68 -0.86 12.47 12.82
C PRO A 68 -0.04 13.69 12.36
#